data_AF-A0A3M1B1Z4-F1
#
_entry.id   AF-A0A3M1B1Z4-F1
#
_cell.length_a   1.000
_cell.length_b   1.000
_cell.length_c   1.000
_cell.angle_alpha   90.00
_cell.angle_beta   90.00
_cell.angle_gamma   90.00
#
_symmetry.space_group_name_H-M   'P 1'
#
loop_
_entity.id
_entity.type
_entity.pdbx_description
1 polymer ?
#
loop_
_entity_poly.entity_id
_entity_poly.type
_entity_poly.pdbx_seq_one_letter_code
_entity_poly.pdbx_strand_id
1 'polypeptide(L)'
;MTNFDFRINFFQVSSIFSSGVREEKIASSFGEFWKVLLLKKGIAQIKFHRGKANTRKYGLGGSVYMATITKKDFIKRIASANMISQKLVQNIIQQFLDTITEELEQENRLEFRNFGVFQVVHRSGRIAQNPKTLEKVQLDPWYTVKFKPGKLLQEKLNP
;
A
#
# COMPACT_ATOMS: atom_id res chain seq x y z
N MET A 1 -4.03 -12.96 -24.48
CA MET A 1 -3.18 -13.19 -23.29
C MET A 1 -3.08 -11.89 -22.51
N THR A 2 -3.98 -11.68 -21.54
CA THR A 2 -4.20 -10.36 -20.91
C THR A 2 -3.82 -10.40 -19.42
N ASN A 3 -2.93 -9.48 -19.05
CA ASN A 3 -2.42 -9.28 -17.69
C ASN A 3 -3.53 -8.82 -16.74
N PHE A 4 -3.62 -9.46 -15.58
CA PHE A 4 -4.46 -9.06 -14.45
C PHE A 4 -3.67 -8.12 -13.54
N ASP A 5 -4.19 -6.93 -13.28
CA ASP A 5 -3.63 -5.98 -12.31
C ASP A 5 -4.45 -6.08 -11.00
N PHE A 6 -3.93 -6.84 -10.04
CA PHE A 6 -4.51 -6.96 -8.70
C PHE A 6 -3.82 -5.95 -7.78
N ARG A 7 -4.48 -4.81 -7.52
CA ARG A 7 -4.13 -3.95 -6.39
C ARG A 7 -4.67 -4.58 -5.11
N ILE A 8 -3.86 -5.43 -4.48
CA ILE A 8 -4.14 -5.95 -3.14
C ILE A 8 -3.73 -4.87 -2.12
N ASN A 9 -4.66 -4.46 -1.27
CA ASN A 9 -4.36 -3.67 -0.07
C ASN A 9 -3.57 -4.55 0.90
N PHE A 10 -2.38 -4.09 1.26
CA PHE A 10 -1.33 -4.86 1.94
C PHE A 10 -1.59 -5.12 3.44
N PHE A 11 -2.77 -4.80 3.98
CA PHE A 11 -2.99 -4.72 5.43
C PHE A 11 -3.95 -5.77 6.03
N GLN A 12 -4.40 -6.77 5.27
CA GLN A 12 -5.45 -7.69 5.73
C GLN A 12 -5.06 -9.18 5.82
N VAL A 13 -3.76 -9.52 5.83
CA VAL A 13 -3.32 -10.92 5.90
C VAL A 13 -2.20 -11.09 6.93
N SER A 14 -2.53 -10.96 8.22
CA SER A 14 -1.62 -11.34 9.32
C SER A 14 -2.24 -12.22 10.40
N SER A 15 -3.55 -12.51 10.36
CA SER A 15 -4.23 -13.22 11.46
C SER A 15 -4.15 -14.77 11.43
N ILE A 16 -3.28 -15.41 10.63
CA ILE A 16 -3.32 -16.88 10.45
C ILE A 16 -2.05 -17.65 10.90
N PHE A 17 -0.94 -17.02 11.33
CA PHE A 17 0.24 -17.81 11.72
C PHE A 17 0.73 -17.51 13.14
N SER A 18 0.16 -18.24 14.10
CA SER A 18 0.80 -18.50 15.40
C SER A 18 1.68 -19.75 15.26
N SER A 19 2.99 -19.55 15.07
CA SER A 19 4.08 -20.42 15.55
C SER A 19 5.39 -20.00 14.87
N GLY A 20 6.43 -19.81 15.67
CA GLY A 20 7.66 -19.12 15.31
C GLY A 20 8.35 -19.59 14.01
N VAL A 21 8.57 -18.65 13.10
CA VAL A 21 9.53 -18.76 12.00
C VAL A 21 10.23 -17.41 11.85
N ARG A 22 11.58 -17.44 11.80
CA ARG A 22 12.45 -16.26 11.77
C ARG A 22 12.17 -15.35 10.57
N GLU A 23 12.05 -14.05 10.85
CA GLU A 23 11.49 -13.00 9.96
C GLU A 23 12.22 -12.79 8.63
N GLU A 24 13.49 -13.16 8.49
CA GLU A 24 14.24 -12.98 7.23
C GLU A 24 13.82 -13.93 6.10
N LYS A 25 13.05 -14.99 6.37
CA LYS A 25 12.52 -15.90 5.33
C LYS A 25 11.12 -15.54 4.84
N ILE A 26 10.43 -14.58 5.47
CA ILE A 26 9.02 -14.30 5.19
C ILE A 26 8.85 -13.56 3.86
N ALA A 27 9.81 -12.71 3.47
CA ALA A 27 9.72 -11.94 2.22
C ALA A 27 9.97 -12.76 0.94
N SER A 28 10.82 -13.80 0.98
CA SER A 28 11.00 -14.71 -0.17
C SER A 28 9.95 -15.83 -0.19
N SER A 29 9.41 -16.20 0.97
CA SER A 29 8.40 -17.26 1.10
C SER A 29 6.99 -16.77 0.77
N PHE A 30 6.63 -15.50 0.98
CA PHE A 30 5.28 -14.99 0.67
C PHE A 30 4.91 -15.13 -0.83
N GLY A 31 5.87 -14.89 -1.73
CA GLY A 31 5.68 -15.08 -3.17
C GLY A 31 5.53 -16.56 -3.57
N GLU A 32 6.23 -17.46 -2.89
CA GLU A 32 6.09 -18.92 -3.08
C GLU A 32 4.83 -19.48 -2.41
N PHE A 33 4.41 -18.92 -1.28
CA PHE A 33 3.20 -19.30 -0.56
C PHE A 33 1.94 -19.05 -1.39
N TRP A 34 1.85 -17.87 -2.02
CA TRP A 34 0.76 -17.58 -2.95
C TRP A 34 0.85 -18.44 -4.22
N LYS A 35 2.04 -18.73 -4.75
CA LYS A 35 2.19 -19.71 -5.85
C LYS A 35 1.64 -21.09 -5.47
N VAL A 36 1.98 -21.61 -4.29
CA VAL A 36 1.50 -22.91 -3.79
C VAL A 36 -0.02 -22.90 -3.55
N LEU A 37 -0.56 -21.82 -2.98
CA LEU A 37 -2.00 -21.66 -2.76
C LEU A 37 -2.79 -21.61 -4.08
N LEU A 38 -2.24 -20.94 -5.09
CA LEU A 38 -2.85 -20.77 -6.41
C LEU A 38 -2.71 -22.05 -7.27
N LEU A 39 -1.60 -22.78 -7.14
CA LEU A 39 -1.39 -24.10 -7.74
C LEU A 39 -2.36 -25.14 -7.17
N LYS A 40 -2.61 -25.14 -5.86
CA LYS A 40 -3.62 -26.03 -5.22
C LYS A 40 -5.07 -25.72 -5.62
N LYS A 41 -5.35 -24.50 -6.09
CA LYS A 41 -6.67 -24.08 -6.61
C LYS A 41 -6.81 -24.21 -8.13
N GLY A 42 -5.85 -24.85 -8.82
CA GLY A 42 -5.92 -25.10 -10.27
C GLY A 42 -5.73 -23.85 -11.14
N ILE A 43 -5.23 -22.74 -10.58
CA ILE A 43 -5.03 -21.48 -11.32
C ILE A 43 -3.63 -21.52 -11.93
N ALA A 44 -3.54 -22.07 -13.15
CA ALA A 44 -2.30 -22.13 -13.89
C ALA A 44 -1.92 -20.73 -14.43
N GLN A 45 -0.76 -20.24 -14.00
CA GLN A 45 -0.02 -19.08 -14.52
C GLN A 45 -0.43 -17.68 -13.99
N ILE A 46 0.27 -17.19 -12.98
CA ILE A 46 0.37 -15.74 -12.67
C ILE A 46 1.80 -15.28 -12.94
N LYS A 47 1.99 -14.51 -14.01
CA LYS A 47 3.25 -13.79 -14.26
C LYS A 47 3.33 -12.57 -13.33
N PHE A 48 4.20 -12.63 -12.32
CA PHE A 48 4.60 -11.44 -11.57
C PHE A 48 5.37 -10.49 -12.50
N HIS A 49 4.73 -9.38 -12.87
CA HIS A 49 5.39 -8.31 -13.64
C HIS A 49 6.12 -7.39 -12.67
N ARG A 50 7.44 -7.22 -12.87
CA ARG A 50 8.17 -6.07 -12.31
C ARG A 50 7.46 -4.81 -12.80
N GLY A 51 7.02 -3.95 -11.88
CA GLY A 51 6.10 -2.84 -12.16
C GLY A 51 6.52 -1.99 -13.36
N LYS A 52 5.57 -1.77 -14.29
CA LYS A 52 5.71 -0.79 -15.37
C LYS A 52 5.75 0.63 -14.76
N ALA A 53 6.46 1.55 -15.42
CA ALA A 53 6.45 2.97 -15.07
C ALA A 53 5.01 3.49 -14.94
N ASN A 54 4.73 4.27 -13.90
CA ASN A 54 3.40 4.77 -13.56
C ASN A 54 3.02 5.91 -14.54
N THR A 55 2.47 5.57 -15.70
CA THR A 55 1.96 6.54 -16.68
C THR A 55 0.49 6.86 -16.39
N ARG A 56 0.18 8.10 -16.01
CA ARG A 56 -1.20 8.62 -15.99
C ARG A 56 -1.47 9.32 -17.32
N LYS A 57 -2.54 8.90 -18.01
CA LYS A 57 -3.10 9.66 -19.14
C LYS A 57 -4.07 10.70 -18.57
N TYR A 58 -3.76 11.98 -18.73
CA TYR A 58 -4.74 13.05 -18.52
C TYR A 58 -5.48 13.28 -19.85
N GLY A 59 -6.77 13.67 -19.78
CA GLY A 59 -7.72 13.72 -20.90
C GLY A 59 -7.40 14.67 -22.07
N LEU A 60 -6.19 15.22 -22.11
CA LEU A 60 -5.67 16.09 -23.18
C LEU A 60 -4.29 15.57 -23.62
N GLY A 61 -4.26 14.40 -24.29
CA GLY A 61 -3.15 13.92 -25.13
C GLY A 61 -1.75 13.69 -24.51
N GLY A 62 -1.46 14.17 -23.31
CA GLY A 62 -0.15 14.09 -22.68
C GLY A 62 -0.03 12.89 -21.73
N SER A 63 0.93 12.01 -22.00
CA SER A 63 1.40 11.01 -21.03
C SER A 63 2.48 11.66 -20.16
N VAL A 64 2.16 12.02 -18.92
CA VAL A 64 3.17 12.46 -17.96
C VAL A 64 3.77 11.22 -17.31
N TYR A 65 5.08 11.01 -17.50
CA TYR A 65 5.82 10.00 -16.76
C TYR A 65 5.92 10.45 -15.29
N MET A 66 5.19 9.78 -14.40
CA MET A 66 5.35 10.02 -12.96
C MET A 66 6.42 9.08 -12.41
N ALA A 67 7.52 9.65 -11.93
CA ALA A 67 8.56 8.89 -11.24
C ALA A 67 7.99 8.26 -9.96
N THR A 68 8.22 6.96 -9.77
CA THR A 68 7.89 6.29 -8.50
C THR A 68 9.01 6.57 -7.51
N ILE A 69 8.70 7.27 -6.41
CA ILE A 69 9.65 7.53 -5.34
C ILE A 69 9.51 6.44 -4.28
N THR A 70 10.61 5.73 -3.99
CA THR A 70 10.62 4.64 -3.00
C THR A 70 11.04 5.14 -1.61
N LYS A 71 10.80 4.31 -0.57
CA LYS A 71 11.33 4.54 0.78
C LYS A 71 12.85 4.76 0.78
N LYS A 72 13.59 4.01 -0.05
CA LYS A 72 15.05 4.15 -0.19
C LYS A 72 15.43 5.53 -0.74
N ASP A 73 14.70 6.03 -1.73
CA ASP A 73 14.94 7.36 -2.31
C ASP A 73 14.64 8.46 -1.29
N PHE A 74 13.58 8.29 -0.50
CA PHE A 74 13.21 9.22 0.58
C PHE A 74 14.29 9.27 1.68
N ILE A 75 14.78 8.11 2.13
CA ILE A 75 15.88 8.00 3.11
C ILE A 75 17.13 8.72 2.60
N LYS A 76 17.52 8.48 1.35
CA LYS A 76 18.69 9.13 0.75
C LYS A 76 18.55 10.66 0.75
N ARG A 77 17.40 11.19 0.34
CA ARG A 77 17.14 12.64 0.27
C ARG A 77 17.20 13.30 1.64
N ILE A 78 16.60 12.70 2.66
CA ILE A 78 16.63 13.21 4.03
C ILE A 78 18.06 13.15 4.59
N ALA A 79 18.75 12.02 4.40
CA ALA A 79 20.11 11.85 4.87
C ALA A 79 21.06 12.88 4.27
N SER A 80 20.99 13.09 2.95
CA SER A 80 21.82 14.08 2.25
C SER A 80 21.51 15.52 2.67
N ALA A 81 20.24 15.86 2.86
CA ALA A 81 19.83 17.22 3.22
C ALA A 81 20.26 17.63 4.64
N ASN A 82 20.43 16.66 5.54
CA ASN A 82 20.72 16.91 6.96
C ASN A 82 22.12 16.41 7.38
N MET A 83 22.93 15.91 6.44
CA MET A 83 24.27 15.34 6.72
C MET A 83 24.27 14.25 7.81
N ILE A 84 23.20 13.46 7.87
CA ILE A 84 23.02 12.36 8.82
C ILE A 84 23.15 11.01 8.14
N SER A 85 23.50 9.96 8.91
CA SER A 85 23.68 8.63 8.34
C SER A 85 22.37 8.06 7.76
N GLN A 86 22.44 7.43 6.58
CA GLN A 86 21.28 6.78 5.97
C GLN A 86 20.68 5.69 6.86
N LYS A 87 21.52 4.98 7.62
CA LYS A 87 21.08 3.94 8.56
C LYS A 87 20.22 4.52 9.68
N LEU A 88 20.62 5.66 10.26
CA LEU A 88 19.83 6.34 11.27
C LEU A 88 18.48 6.79 10.71
N VAL A 89 18.47 7.44 9.54
CA VAL A 89 17.23 7.87 8.88
C VAL A 89 16.32 6.68 8.55
N GLN A 90 16.89 5.57 8.08
CA GLN A 90 16.13 4.36 7.81
C GLN A 90 15.41 3.85 9.06
N ASN A 91 16.11 3.81 10.20
CA ASN A 91 15.53 3.37 11.47
C ASN A 91 14.41 4.31 11.92
N ILE A 92 14.64 5.63 11.87
CA ILE A 92 13.62 6.63 12.24
C ILE A 92 12.39 6.52 11.35
N ILE A 93 12.56 6.39 10.03
CA ILE A 93 11.42 6.24 9.10
C ILE A 93 10.70 4.90 9.31
N GLN A 94 11.40 3.84 9.68
CA GLN A 94 10.75 2.57 10.03
C GLN A 94 9.90 2.73 11.29
N GLN A 95 10.49 3.22 12.38
CA GLN A 95 9.78 3.48 13.64
C GLN A 95 8.57 4.40 13.44
N PHE A 96 8.71 5.47 12.66
CA PHE A 96 7.60 6.36 12.35
C PHE A 96 6.41 5.65 11.68
N LEU A 97 6.68 4.74 10.73
CA LEU A 97 5.63 3.96 10.06
C LEU A 97 5.00 2.93 10.99
N ASP A 98 5.81 2.33 11.86
CA ASP A 98 5.35 1.34 12.85
C ASP A 98 4.42 2.03 13.87
N THR A 99 4.82 3.17 14.43
CA THR A 99 3.99 3.95 15.35
C THR A 99 2.69 4.42 14.70
N ILE A 100 2.70 4.86 13.44
CA ILE A 100 1.46 5.18 12.72
C ILE A 100 0.52 3.96 12.66
N THR A 101 1.09 2.78 12.43
CA THR A 101 0.31 1.54 12.32
C THR A 101 -0.31 1.16 13.66
N GLU A 102 0.47 1.20 14.74
CA GLU A 102 0.02 0.92 16.11
C GLU A 102 -1.12 1.85 16.52
N GLU A 103 -0.99 3.16 16.27
CA GLU A 103 -2.03 4.13 16.61
C GLU A 103 -3.31 3.93 15.79
N LEU A 104 -3.19 3.58 14.51
CA LEU A 104 -4.36 3.29 13.67
C LEU A 104 -5.05 1.99 14.05
N GLU A 105 -4.33 0.98 14.55
CA GLU A 105 -4.92 -0.25 15.08
C GLU A 105 -5.82 0.04 16.29
N GLN A 106 -5.46 1.03 17.11
CA GLN A 106 -6.28 1.52 18.22
C GLN A 106 -7.40 2.48 17.78
N GLU A 107 -7.66 2.59 16.47
CA GLU A 107 -8.64 3.51 15.88
C GLU A 107 -8.38 5.00 16.17
N ASN A 108 -7.16 5.37 16.60
CA ASN A 108 -6.83 6.77 16.88
C ASN A 108 -6.78 7.60 15.59
N ARG A 109 -7.17 8.88 15.72
CA ARG A 109 -7.08 9.86 14.64
C ARG A 109 -5.72 10.58 14.70
N LEU A 110 -4.89 10.36 13.68
CA LEU A 110 -3.57 10.97 13.59
C LEU A 110 -3.61 12.25 12.77
N GLU A 111 -3.27 13.38 13.41
CA GLU A 111 -3.22 14.69 12.77
C GLU A 111 -1.79 15.20 12.65
N PHE A 112 -1.31 15.33 11.41
CA PHE A 112 -0.06 16.00 11.08
C PHE A 112 -0.40 17.37 10.49
N ARG A 113 -0.45 18.41 11.32
CA ARG A 113 -0.78 19.79 10.90
C ARG A 113 0.03 20.19 9.67
N ASN A 114 -0.59 20.91 8.75
CA ASN A 114 -0.03 21.31 7.46
C ASN A 114 0.24 20.18 6.45
N PHE A 115 0.17 18.91 6.86
CA PHE A 115 0.34 17.76 5.97
C PHE A 115 -1.00 17.06 5.71
N GLY A 116 -1.68 16.61 6.76
CA GLY A 116 -2.97 15.95 6.65
C GLY A 116 -3.33 15.10 7.86
N VAL A 117 -4.42 14.35 7.70
CA VAL A 117 -5.02 13.54 8.76
C VAL A 117 -5.18 12.11 8.26
N PHE A 118 -4.74 11.15 9.06
CA PHE A 118 -5.08 9.74 8.89
C PHE A 118 -6.19 9.38 9.88
N GLN A 119 -7.19 8.66 9.39
CA GLN A 119 -8.28 8.17 10.23
C GLN A 119 -8.75 6.81 9.75
N VAL A 120 -9.09 5.94 10.69
CA VAL A 120 -9.80 4.69 10.41
C VAL A 120 -11.24 5.02 10.04
N VAL A 121 -11.76 4.29 9.06
CA VAL A 121 -13.15 4.38 8.60
C VAL A 121 -13.72 2.98 8.51
N HIS A 122 -14.77 2.72 9.28
CA HIS A 122 -15.58 1.52 9.12
C HIS A 122 -16.43 1.63 7.85
N ARG A 123 -16.37 0.60 7.01
CA ARG A 123 -17.18 0.47 5.79
C ARG A 123 -18.19 -0.65 6.00
N SER A 124 -19.46 -0.32 5.82
CA SER A 124 -20.53 -1.31 5.85
C SER A 124 -20.38 -2.29 4.69
N GLY A 125 -20.77 -3.54 4.94
CA GLY A 125 -20.90 -4.54 3.90
C GLY A 125 -21.88 -4.09 2.81
N ARG A 126 -21.66 -4.57 1.59
CA ARG A 126 -22.48 -4.24 0.42
C ARG A 126 -22.37 -5.31 -0.64
N ILE A 127 -23.35 -5.34 -1.54
CA ILE A 127 -23.26 -6.15 -2.77
C ILE A 127 -22.43 -5.37 -3.79
N ALA A 128 -21.30 -5.93 -4.19
CA ALA A 128 -20.51 -5.45 -5.33
C ALA A 128 -20.81 -6.30 -6.57
N GLN A 129 -20.42 -5.78 -7.73
CA GLN A 129 -20.55 -6.49 -8.99
C GLN A 129 -19.17 -6.73 -9.58
N ASN A 130 -18.90 -7.94 -10.05
CA ASN A 130 -17.69 -8.22 -10.79
C ASN A 130 -17.77 -7.48 -12.15
N PRO A 131 -16.84 -6.55 -12.45
CA PRO A 131 -16.92 -5.75 -13.68
C PRO A 131 -16.75 -6.60 -14.96
N LYS A 132 -16.23 -7.83 -14.87
CA LYS A 132 -16.04 -8.71 -16.02
C LYS A 132 -17.23 -9.65 -16.24
N THR A 133 -17.79 -10.22 -15.17
CA THR A 133 -18.84 -11.26 -15.26
C THR A 133 -20.23 -10.74 -14.94
N LEU A 134 -20.35 -9.51 -14.44
CA LEU A 134 -21.59 -8.91 -13.95
C LEU A 134 -22.25 -9.66 -12.78
N GLU A 135 -21.58 -10.66 -12.21
CA GLU A 135 -22.06 -11.41 -11.06
C GLU A 135 -22.03 -10.56 -9.79
N LYS A 136 -23.04 -10.74 -8.95
CA LYS A 136 -23.16 -10.07 -7.65
C LYS A 136 -22.33 -10.84 -6.62
N VAL A 137 -21.50 -10.11 -5.87
CA VAL A 137 -20.65 -10.64 -4.80
C VAL A 137 -20.96 -9.86 -3.52
N GLN A 138 -21.33 -10.57 -2.46
CA GLN A 138 -21.49 -9.99 -1.14
C GLN A 138 -20.11 -9.64 -0.57
N LEU A 139 -19.93 -8.40 -0.10
CA LEU A 139 -18.76 -7.99 0.66
C LEU A 139 -19.16 -7.76 2.11
N ASP A 140 -18.44 -8.39 3.02
CA ASP A 140 -18.58 -8.19 4.46
C ASP A 140 -18.15 -6.76 4.86
N PRO A 141 -18.48 -6.25 6.06
CA PRO A 141 -17.92 -5.00 6.56
C PRO A 141 -16.40 -5.08 6.75
N TRP A 142 -15.70 -3.96 6.58
CA TRP A 142 -14.24 -3.87 6.83
C TRP A 142 -13.80 -2.47 7.27
N TYR A 143 -12.59 -2.41 7.83
CA TYR A 143 -11.92 -1.15 8.17
C TYR A 143 -10.95 -0.71 7.08
N THR A 144 -10.88 0.59 6.83
CA THR A 144 -9.91 1.18 5.91
C THR A 144 -9.34 2.47 6.48
N VAL A 145 -8.13 2.86 6.05
CA VAL A 145 -7.52 4.12 6.45
C VAL A 145 -7.80 5.17 5.37
N LYS A 146 -8.37 6.32 5.76
CA LYS A 146 -8.54 7.49 4.90
C LYS A 146 -7.49 8.53 5.25
N PHE A 147 -6.73 8.97 4.25
CA PHE A 147 -5.91 10.18 4.34
C PHE A 147 -6.71 11.40 3.85
N LYS A 148 -6.75 12.46 4.64
CA LYS A 148 -7.30 13.76 4.27
C LYS A 148 -6.13 14.75 4.15
N PRO A 149 -5.79 15.25 2.95
CA PRO A 149 -4.71 16.21 2.79
C PRO A 149 -5.04 17.51 3.52
N GLY A 150 -4.06 18.09 4.22
CA GLY A 150 -4.19 19.38 4.90
C GLY A 150 -4.20 20.54 3.91
N LYS A 151 -4.63 21.73 4.37
CA LYS A 151 -4.75 22.94 3.54
C LYS A 151 -3.45 23.26 2.77
N LEU A 152 -2.30 23.31 3.45
CA LEU A 152 -1.02 23.62 2.82
C LEU A 152 -0.63 22.60 1.74
N LEU A 153 -0.89 21.31 1.97
CA LEU A 153 -0.63 20.28 0.96
C LEU A 153 -1.55 20.46 -0.26
N GLN A 154 -2.82 20.80 -0.05
CA GLN A 154 -3.76 21.06 -1.15
C GLN A 154 -3.35 22.30 -1.96
N GLU A 155 -2.96 23.39 -1.32
CA GLU A 155 -2.49 24.62 -1.97
C GLU A 155 -1.22 24.35 -2.80
N LYS A 156 -0.29 23.53 -2.30
CA LYS A 156 0.91 23.16 -3.08
C LYS A 156 0.61 22.30 -4.30
N LEU A 157 -0.49 21.55 -4.30
CA LEU A 157 -0.90 20.71 -5.41
C LEU A 157 -1.78 21.46 -6.43
N ASN A 158 -2.53 22.46 -5.96
CA ASN A 158 -3.44 23.31 -6.73
C ASN A 158 -3.08 24.79 -6.50
N PRO A 159 -1.94 25.26 -7.06
CA PRO A 159 -1.50 26.65 -6.90
C PRO A 159 -2.40 27.66 -7.61
#